data_AF-A0A2M8P620-F1
#
_entry.id   AF-A0A2M8P620-F1
#
_cell.length_a   1.000
_cell.length_b   1.000
_cell.length_c   1.000
_cell.angle_alpha   90.00
_cell.angle_beta   90.00
_cell.angle_gamma   90.00
#
_symmetry.space_group_name_H-M   'P 1'
#
loop_
_entity.id
_entity.type
_entity.pdbx_description
1 polymer ?
#
loop_
_entity_poly.entity_id
_entity_poly.type
_entity_poly.pdbx_seq_one_letter_code
_entity_poly.pdbx_strand_id
1 'polypeptide(L)' 'MLPYAPTTDYALGGGLTAERLRLLKPTACLVHLGSGSVVDETEVLHLLQQGKLAGAAFDTFEFEPLTEKYP' A
#
# COMPACT_ATOMS: atom_id res chain seq x y z
N MET A 1 -3.88 9.89 -8.93
CA MET A 1 -3.59 8.66 -9.67
C MET A 1 -2.09 8.63 -9.95
N LEU A 2 -1.29 7.98 -9.11
CA LEU A 2 0.15 7.84 -9.39
C LEU A 2 0.33 6.73 -10.44
N PRO A 3 0.95 7.00 -11.60
CA PRO A 3 1.18 5.97 -12.61
C PRO A 3 2.33 5.04 -12.20
N TYR A 4 2.44 3.93 -12.90
CA TYR A 4 3.64 3.09 -12.86
C TYR A 4 4.86 3.85 -13.41
N ALA A 5 5.94 3.86 -12.64
CA ALA A 5 7.29 4.27 -13.03
C ALA A 5 8.30 3.68 -12.04
N PRO A 6 9.59 3.51 -12.40
CA PRO A 6 10.59 3.00 -11.44
C PRO A 6 10.72 3.83 -10.16
N THR A 7 10.42 5.13 -10.21
CA THR A 7 10.43 6.03 -9.04
C THR A 7 9.18 5.91 -8.16
N THR A 8 8.11 5.31 -8.67
CA THR A 8 6.85 5.08 -7.95
C THR A 8 6.61 3.61 -7.62
N ASP A 9 7.44 2.69 -8.11
CA ASP A 9 7.40 1.27 -7.80
C ASP A 9 8.02 0.99 -6.42
N TYR A 10 7.24 0.44 -5.49
CA TYR A 10 7.71 0.18 -4.12
C TYR A 10 8.84 -0.87 -4.08
N ALA A 11 8.82 -1.86 -4.98
CA ALA A 11 9.83 -2.92 -5.03
C ALA A 11 11.19 -2.40 -5.52
N LEU A 12 11.19 -1.26 -6.24
CA LEU A 12 12.40 -0.57 -6.69
C LEU A 12 12.86 0.54 -5.73
N GLY A 13 12.26 0.63 -4.53
CA GLY A 13 12.55 1.68 -3.55
C GLY A 13 11.85 3.02 -3.81
N GLY A 14 10.98 3.07 -4.82
CA GLY A 14 10.04 4.15 -5.08
C GLY A 14 8.80 4.09 -4.18
N GLY A 15 7.77 4.85 -4.54
CA GLY A 15 6.41 4.66 -3.98
C GLY A 15 6.29 4.73 -2.45
N LEU A 16 5.39 3.93 -1.88
CA LEU A 16 5.21 3.73 -0.45
C LEU A 16 5.76 2.36 -0.05
N THR A 17 7.07 2.31 0.18
CA THR A 17 7.77 1.14 0.74
C THR A 17 7.37 0.89 2.19
N ALA A 18 7.66 -0.32 2.70
CA ALA A 18 7.44 -0.64 4.10
C ALA A 18 8.07 0.37 5.08
N GLU A 19 9.30 0.82 4.80
CA GLU A 19 9.99 1.82 5.62
C GLU A 19 9.24 3.16 5.65
N ARG A 20 8.70 3.60 4.50
CA ARG A 20 7.93 4.84 4.41
C ARG A 20 6.57 4.72 5.09
N LEU A 21 5.91 3.57 4.97
CA LEU A 21 4.64 3.29 5.64
C LEU A 21 4.76 3.32 7.16
N ARG A 22 5.88 2.84 7.72
CA ARG A 22 6.16 2.87 9.16
C ARG A 22 6.35 4.28 9.75
N LEU A 23 6.51 5.30 8.90
CA LEU A 23 6.56 6.71 9.33
C LEU A 23 5.16 7.32 9.55
N LEU A 24 4.10 6.64 9.13
CA LEU A 24 2.74 7.11 9.33
C LEU A 24 2.36 7.14 10.82
N LYS A 25 1.50 8.11 11.18
CA LYS A 25 0.90 8.13 12.51
C LYS A 25 -0.01 6.92 12.68
N PRO A 26 -0.14 6.34 13.90
CA PRO A 26 -1.10 5.27 14.16
C PRO A 26 -2.56 5.62 13.82
N THR A 27 -2.89 6.91 13.84
CA THR A 27 -4.22 7.43 13.50
C THR A 27 -4.41 7.75 12.01
N ALA A 28 -3.41 7.49 11.16
CA ALA A 28 -3.49 7.78 9.74
C ALA A 28 -4.42 6.79 9.02
N CYS A 29 -5.09 7.28 7.97
CA CYS A 29 -5.80 6.45 7.00
C CYS A 29 -5.13 6.59 5.63
N LEU A 30 -4.91 5.48 4.94
CA LEU A 30 -4.36 5.45 3.58
C LEU A 30 -5.48 5.30 2.56
N VAL A 31 -5.50 6.14 1.52
CA VAL A 31 -6.41 5.98 0.38
C VAL A 31 -5.58 5.92 -0.89
N HIS A 32 -5.61 4.78 -1.57
CA HIS A 32 -4.85 4.54 -2.80
C HIS A 32 -5.77 4.36 -3.99
N LEU A 33 -5.49 5.14 -5.03
CA LEU A 33 -6.23 5.17 -6.29
C LEU A 33 -5.21 5.28 -7.44
N GLY A 34 -4.07 4.60 -7.34
CA GLY A 34 -2.94 4.71 -8.28
C GLY A 34 -2.68 3.42 -9.05
N SER A 35 -1.44 3.17 -9.45
CA SER A 35 -1.02 1.82 -9.88
C SER A 35 -0.86 0.92 -8.64
N GLY A 36 -1.26 -0.36 -8.73
CA GLY A 36 -1.14 -1.33 -7.62
C GLY A 36 0.28 -1.46 -7.07
N SER A 37 1.28 -1.41 -7.95
CA SER A 37 2.72 -1.47 -7.61
C SER A 37 3.28 -0.27 -6.84
N VAL A 38 2.46 0.72 -6.47
CA VAL A 38 2.93 1.94 -5.79
C VAL A 38 3.05 1.76 -4.28
N VAL A 39 2.31 0.81 -3.71
CA VAL A 39 2.19 0.62 -2.26
C VAL A 39 2.58 -0.80 -1.91
N ASP A 40 3.41 -0.97 -0.88
CA ASP A 40 3.66 -2.27 -0.28
C ASP A 40 2.41 -2.74 0.49
N GLU A 41 1.50 -3.43 -0.19
CA GLU A 41 0.21 -3.88 0.35
C GLU A 41 0.38 -4.85 1.53
N THR A 42 1.45 -5.66 1.51
CA THR A 42 1.75 -6.61 2.58
C THR A 42 2.08 -5.87 3.88
N GLU A 43 2.90 -4.81 3.82
CA GLU A 43 3.18 -4.00 5.00
C GLU A 43 1.95 -3.21 5.45
N VAL A 44 1.10 -2.72 4.53
CA VAL A 44 -0.16 -2.05 4.90
C VAL A 44 -1.03 -2.98 5.73
N LEU A 45 -1.24 -4.22 5.30
CA LEU A 45 -1.98 -5.22 6.06
C LEU A 45 -1.37 -5.46 7.44
N HIS A 46 -0.04 -5.58 7.51
CA HIS A 46 0.68 -5.77 8.77
C HIS A 46 0.45 -4.60 9.75
N LEU A 47 0.51 -3.36 9.26
CA LEU A 47 0.29 -2.17 10.08
C LEU A 47 -1.17 -2.04 10.55
N LEU A 48 -2.14 -2.42 9.71
CA LEU A 48 -3.55 -2.48 10.10
C LEU A 48 -3.76 -3.51 11.21
N GLN A 49 -3.22 -4.72 11.06
CA GLN A 49 -3.32 -5.78 12.08
C GLN A 49 -2.66 -5.38 13.41
N GLN A 50 -1.59 -4.58 13.37
CA GLN A 50 -0.92 -4.05 14.55
C GLN A 50 -1.58 -2.81 15.16
N GLY A 51 -2.63 -2.25 14.54
CA GLY A 51 -3.21 -0.96 14.96
C GLY A 51 -2.25 0.23 14.80
N LYS A 52 -1.24 0.11 13.93
CA LYS A 52 -0.31 1.19 13.55
C LYS A 52 -0.75 1.96 12.31
N LEU A 53 -1.86 1.55 11.71
CA LEU A 53 -2.60 2.29 10.70
C LEU A 53 -4.08 2.20 11.06
N ALA A 54 -4.80 3.32 11.05
CA ALA A 54 -6.21 3.34 11.47
C ALA A 54 -7.16 2.78 10.41
N GLY A 55 -6.74 2.82 9.14
CA GLY A 55 -7.52 2.26 8.03
C GLY A 55 -6.81 2.40 6.69
N ALA A 56 -7.26 1.61 5.71
CA ALA A 56 -6.83 1.76 4.33
C ALA A 56 -7.98 1.47 3.35
N ALA A 57 -7.98 2.15 2.20
CA ALA A 57 -8.91 1.92 1.11
C ALA A 57 -8.15 1.93 -0.22
N PHE A 58 -8.44 0.97 -1.09
CA PHE A 58 -7.76 0.76 -2.37
C PHE A 58 -8.78 0.64 -3.50
N ASP A 59 -8.53 1.31 -4.62
CA ASP A 59 -9.29 1.14 -5.87
C ASP A 59 -8.60 0.15 -6.83
N THR A 60 -7.29 -0.04 -6.66
CA THR A 60 -6.43 -0.87 -7.52
C THR A 60 -5.50 -1.72 -6.67
N PHE A 61 -5.18 -2.93 -7.12
CA PHE A 61 -4.29 -3.86 -6.44
C PHE A 61 -3.14 -4.32 -7.33
N GLU A 62 -2.05 -4.81 -6.75
CA GLU A 62 -0.90 -5.35 -7.51
C GLU A 62 -1.31 -6.53 -8.40
N PHE A 63 -2.17 -7.42 -7.88
CA PHE A 63 -2.71 -8.55 -8.63
C PHE A 63 -4.21 -8.40 -8.82
N GLU A 64 -4.62 -8.31 -10.08
CA GLU A 64 -6.03 -8.27 -10.48
C GLU A 64 -6.33 -9.35 -11.52
N PRO A 65 -7.52 -10.00 -11.46
CA PRO A 65 -8.58 -9.78 -10.48
C PRO A 65 -8.25 -10.35 -9.10
N LEU A 66 -8.83 -9.75 -8.05
CA LEU A 66 -8.72 -10.28 -6.69
C LEU A 66 -9.32 -11.68 -6.60
N THR A 67 -8.66 -12.53 -5.83
CA THR A 67 -9.14 -13.87 -5.50
C THR A 67 -9.54 -13.92 -4.03
N GLU A 68 -10.32 -14.93 -3.62
CA GLU A 68 -10.71 -15.11 -2.22
C GLU A 68 -9.50 -15.29 -1.27
N LYS A 69 -8.34 -15.67 -1.80
CA LYS A 69 -7.10 -15.85 -1.05
C LYS A 69 -6.24 -14.59 -1.01
N TYR A 70 -6.66 -13.52 -1.69
CA TYR A 70 -5.98 -12.24 -1.56
C TYR A 70 -6.16 -11.73 -0.13
N PRO A 71 -5.07 -11.36 0.54
CA PRO A 71 -5.09 -11.09 1.97
C PRO A 71 -5.80 -9.78 2.35
#